data_AF-A0A3Q2CQ39-F1
#
_entry.id   AF-A0A3Q2CQ39-F1
#
_cell.length_a   1.000
_cell.length_b   1.000
_cell.length_c   1.000
_cell.angle_alpha   90.00
_cell.angle_beta   90.00
_cell.angle_gamma   90.00
#
_symmetry.space_group_name_H-M   'P 1'
#
loop_
_entity.id
_entity.type
_entity.pdbx_description
1 polymer ?
#
loop_
_entity_poly.entity_id
_entity_poly.type
_entity_poly.pdbx_seq_one_letter_code
_entity_poly.pdbx_strand_id
1 'polypeptide(L)'
;METLADLVPSELQIFYKLLMKTTSYLVLETLNDLKGSEFMKFKWFLQLTQFQRRLPQIPWSEMQFANRTDLVMMILTEMVNVMVEELGAKAVEETRKIFKHMNRADLLEVLPETCCGTGQDLLHILFSV
;
A
#
# COMPACT_ATOMS: atom_id res chain seq x y z
N MET A 1 19.67 10.47 -13.30
CA MET A 1 18.48 10.16 -12.48
C MET A 1 18.85 8.92 -11.70
N GLU A 2 19.04 9.04 -10.39
CA GLU A 2 19.26 7.88 -9.52
C GLU A 2 18.04 6.96 -9.60
N THR A 3 18.29 5.67 -9.80
CA THR A 3 17.23 4.68 -9.85
C THR A 3 16.92 4.21 -8.44
N LEU A 4 15.69 3.73 -8.18
CA LEU A 4 15.32 3.19 -6.85
C LEU A 4 16.25 2.06 -6.38
N ALA A 5 17.02 1.45 -7.29
CA ALA A 5 18.01 0.42 -6.99
C ALA A 5 19.29 0.96 -6.31
N ASP A 6 19.56 2.26 -6.39
CA ASP A 6 20.76 2.90 -5.85
C ASP A 6 20.57 3.41 -4.41
N LEU A 7 19.34 3.37 -3.89
CA LEU A 7 18.97 3.91 -2.58
C LEU A 7 19.23 2.91 -1.46
N VAL A 8 19.85 3.36 -0.36
CA VAL A 8 19.96 2.55 0.86
C VAL A 8 18.60 2.42 1.57
N PRO A 9 18.37 1.37 2.39
CA PRO A 9 17.06 1.14 3.04
C PRO A 9 16.50 2.35 3.81
N SER A 10 17.36 3.14 4.45
CA SER A 10 16.98 4.39 5.13
C SER A 10 16.46 5.46 4.18
N GLU A 11 17.04 5.57 2.98
CA GLU A 11 16.59 6.50 1.94
C GLU A 11 15.27 6.05 1.32
N LEU A 12 15.08 4.74 1.12
CA LEU A 12 13.79 4.18 0.69
C LEU A 12 12.68 4.47 1.71
N GLN A 13 12.98 4.35 3.01
CA GLN A 13 12.02 4.68 4.07
C GLN A 13 11.67 6.17 4.09
N ILE A 14 12.66 7.06 3.89
CA ILE A 14 12.43 8.51 3.78
C ILE A 14 11.60 8.82 2.54
N PHE A 15 11.93 8.23 1.40
CA PHE A 15 11.21 8.42 0.15
C PHE A 15 9.75 7.98 0.27
N TYR A 16 9.51 6.80 0.86
CA TYR A 16 8.17 6.31 1.12
C TYR A 16 7.38 7.25 2.04
N LYS A 17 7.96 7.68 3.17
CA LYS A 17 7.33 8.66 4.08
C LYS A 17 7.01 9.97 3.37
N LEU A 18 7.91 10.46 2.51
CA LEU A 18 7.72 11.68 1.75
C LEU A 18 6.60 11.52 0.71
N LEU A 19 6.59 10.42 -0.04
CA LEU A 19 5.55 10.11 -1.01
C LEU A 19 4.18 10.06 -0.33
N MET A 20 4.05 9.29 0.76
CA MET A 20 2.80 9.18 1.51
C MET A 20 2.32 10.52 2.05
N LYS A 21 3.24 11.36 2.54
CA LYS A 21 2.93 12.70 3.03
C LYS A 21 2.48 13.65 1.90
N THR A 22 3.16 13.65 0.77
CA THR A 22 2.81 14.52 -0.36
C THR A 22 1.48 14.09 -0.97
N THR A 23 1.25 12.79 -1.12
CA THR A 23 -0.03 12.25 -1.62
C THR A 23 -1.17 12.59 -0.67
N SER A 24 -0.98 12.44 0.65
CA SER A 24 -2.04 12.78 1.61
C SER A 24 -2.42 14.26 1.58
N TYR A 25 -1.42 15.16 1.47
CA TYR A 25 -1.66 16.59 1.32
C TYR A 25 -2.49 16.90 0.05
N LEU A 26 -2.09 16.36 -1.10
CA LEU A 26 -2.75 16.61 -2.37
C LEU A 26 -4.20 16.10 -2.39
N VAL A 27 -4.43 14.88 -1.89
CA VAL A 27 -5.78 14.32 -1.83
C VAL A 27 -6.63 15.11 -0.84
N LEU A 28 -6.09 15.49 0.33
CA LEU A 28 -6.83 16.29 1.29
C LEU A 28 -7.20 17.67 0.74
N GLU A 29 -6.26 18.34 0.08
CA GLU A 29 -6.48 19.65 -0.56
C GLU A 29 -7.61 19.58 -1.58
N THR A 30 -7.58 18.59 -2.49
CA THR A 30 -8.64 18.40 -3.49
C THR A 30 -9.99 18.03 -2.87
N LEU A 31 -10.01 17.26 -1.77
CA LEU A 31 -11.26 16.95 -1.06
C LEU A 31 -11.83 18.16 -0.30
N ASN A 32 -10.98 19.11 0.12
CA ASN A 32 -11.43 20.34 0.78
C ASN A 32 -12.22 21.26 -0.16
N ASP A 33 -11.97 21.18 -1.46
CA ASP A 33 -12.73 21.93 -2.47
C ASP A 33 -14.16 21.40 -2.69
N LEU A 34 -14.45 20.16 -2.24
CA LEU A 34 -15.79 19.58 -2.34
C LEU A 34 -16.73 20.17 -1.30
N LYS A 35 -17.94 20.57 -1.71
CA LYS A 35 -19.04 20.86 -0.79
C LYS A 35 -19.46 19.60 -0.04
N GLY A 36 -20.19 19.75 1.07
CA GLY A 36 -20.62 18.61 1.91
C GLY A 36 -21.39 17.53 1.12
N SER A 37 -22.28 17.92 0.21
CA SER A 37 -23.03 16.97 -0.63
C SER A 37 -22.15 16.28 -1.68
N GLU A 38 -21.16 16.97 -2.23
CA GLU A 38 -20.19 16.42 -3.17
C GLU A 38 -19.24 15.45 -2.47
N PHE A 39 -18.80 15.78 -1.26
CA PHE A 39 -17.99 14.89 -0.42
C PHE A 39 -18.76 13.62 -0.05
N MET A 40 -20.06 13.73 0.25
CA MET A 40 -20.89 12.54 0.49
C MET A 40 -21.01 11.66 -0.76
N LYS A 41 -21.17 12.26 -1.95
CA LYS A 41 -21.13 11.53 -3.23
C LYS A 41 -19.78 10.87 -3.47
N PHE A 42 -18.68 11.55 -3.15
CA PHE A 42 -17.33 10.99 -3.25
C PHE A 42 -17.20 9.70 -2.44
N LYS A 43 -17.68 9.67 -1.20
CA LYS A 43 -17.69 8.45 -0.36
C LYS A 43 -18.45 7.29 -1.02
N TRP A 44 -19.63 7.57 -1.58
CA TRP A 44 -20.40 6.56 -2.32
C TRP A 44 -19.64 6.01 -3.53
N PHE A 45 -19.02 6.90 -4.33
CA PHE A 45 -18.23 6.47 -5.49
C PHE A 45 -16.96 5.72 -5.09
N LEU A 46 -16.33 6.09 -3.97
CA LEU A 46 -15.18 5.38 -3.43
C LEU A 46 -15.55 3.94 -3.10
N GLN A 47 -16.63 3.73 -2.33
CA GLN A 47 -17.08 2.38 -1.96
C GLN A 47 -17.44 1.55 -3.20
N LEU A 48 -18.15 2.15 -4.17
CA LEU A 48 -18.46 1.49 -5.44
C LEU A 48 -17.18 1.09 -6.21
N THR A 49 -16.20 2.00 -6.26
CA THR A 49 -14.92 1.75 -6.93
C THR A 49 -14.14 0.62 -6.26
N GLN A 50 -14.10 0.60 -4.92
CA GLN A 50 -13.46 -0.47 -4.15
C GLN A 50 -14.10 -1.82 -4.47
N PHE A 51 -15.44 -1.89 -4.46
CA PHE A 51 -16.17 -3.10 -4.84
C PHE A 51 -15.87 -3.55 -6.28
N GLN A 52 -15.98 -2.65 -7.25
CA GLN A 52 -15.76 -2.96 -8.67
C GLN A 52 -14.33 -3.44 -8.97
N ARG A 53 -13.35 -2.84 -8.29
CA ARG A 53 -11.93 -3.17 -8.45
C ARG A 53 -11.46 -4.29 -7.53
N ARG A 54 -12.35 -4.87 -6.71
CA ARG A 54 -12.01 -5.87 -5.69
C ARG A 54 -10.91 -5.41 -4.74
N LEU A 55 -10.88 -4.12 -4.42
CA LEU A 55 -10.00 -3.57 -3.41
C LEU A 55 -10.58 -3.83 -2.01
N PRO A 56 -9.75 -3.78 -0.95
CA PRO A 56 -10.25 -3.73 0.41
C PRO A 56 -11.31 -2.63 0.55
N GLN A 57 -12.46 -3.00 1.09
CA GLN A 57 -13.57 -2.08 1.27
C GLN A 57 -13.50 -1.50 2.68
N ILE A 58 -13.52 -0.17 2.76
CA ILE A 58 -13.68 0.51 4.04
C ILE A 58 -15.16 0.36 4.45
N PRO A 59 -15.47 -0.12 5.67
CA PRO A 59 -16.85 -0.28 6.12
C PRO A 59 -17.63 1.03 6.00
N TRP A 60 -18.83 0.97 5.42
CA TRP A 60 -19.65 2.16 5.24
C TRP A 60 -19.97 2.88 6.56
N SER A 61 -20.16 2.12 7.64
CA SER A 61 -20.38 2.65 8.99
C SER A 61 -19.24 3.55 9.48
N GLU A 62 -18.00 3.29 9.06
CA GLU A 62 -16.83 4.11 9.40
C GLU A 62 -16.69 5.27 8.40
N MET A 63 -16.82 4.96 7.10
CA MET A 63 -16.67 5.95 6.03
C MET A 63 -17.71 7.06 6.10
N GLN A 64 -18.97 6.74 6.42
CA GLN A 64 -20.09 7.68 6.41
C GLN A 64 -19.81 8.90 7.32
N PHE A 65 -19.24 8.67 8.50
CA PHE A 65 -18.98 9.71 9.48
C PHE A 65 -17.54 10.25 9.46
N ALA A 66 -16.64 9.63 8.68
CA ALA A 66 -15.26 10.10 8.52
C ALA A 66 -15.20 11.56 8.03
N ASN A 67 -14.37 12.37 8.67
CA ASN A 67 -14.01 13.68 8.11
C ASN A 67 -13.05 13.50 6.90
N ARG A 68 -12.66 14.60 6.25
CA ARG A 68 -11.78 14.52 5.06
C ARG A 68 -10.42 13.92 5.38
N THR A 69 -9.83 14.32 6.50
CA THR A 69 -8.54 13.81 6.96
C THR A 69 -8.60 12.31 7.27
N ASP A 70 -9.63 11.88 8.02
CA ASP A 70 -9.83 10.47 8.36
C ASP A 70 -10.02 9.63 7.09
N LEU A 71 -10.81 10.13 6.13
CA LEU A 71 -11.04 9.44 4.87
C LEU A 71 -9.75 9.28 4.05
N VAL A 72 -8.91 10.32 3.98
CA VAL A 72 -7.62 10.25 3.30
C VAL A 72 -6.72 9.20 3.95
N MET A 73 -6.66 9.16 5.29
CA MET A 73 -5.89 8.16 5.99
C MET A 73 -6.39 6.74 5.70
N MET A 74 -7.70 6.51 5.75
CA MET A 74 -8.29 5.22 5.42
C MET A 74 -7.96 4.79 3.97
N ILE A 75 -8.13 5.68 2.99
CA ILE A 75 -7.80 5.40 1.58
C ILE A 75 -6.33 4.99 1.44
N LEU A 76 -5.43 5.77 2.04
CA LEU A 76 -4.00 5.55 1.92
C LEU A 76 -3.55 4.28 2.63
N THR A 77 -4.08 3.98 3.81
CA THR A 77 -3.81 2.73 4.53
C THR A 77 -4.19 1.52 3.69
N GLU A 78 -5.38 1.51 3.10
CA GLU A 78 -5.81 0.38 2.26
C GLU A 78 -4.96 0.25 0.99
N MET A 79 -4.62 1.35 0.34
CA MET A 79 -3.73 1.32 -0.83
C MET A 79 -2.34 0.77 -0.48
N VAL A 80 -1.79 1.16 0.66
CA VAL A 80 -0.51 0.66 1.15
C VAL A 80 -0.56 -0.83 1.41
N ASN A 81 -1.61 -1.32 2.07
CA ASN A 81 -1.78 -2.74 2.33
C ASN A 81 -1.78 -3.55 1.03
N VAL A 82 -2.57 -3.11 0.03
CA VAL A 82 -2.61 -3.74 -1.29
C VAL A 82 -1.24 -3.72 -1.97
N MET A 83 -0.55 -2.57 -1.96
CA MET A 83 0.78 -2.46 -2.57
C MET A 83 1.79 -3.39 -1.89
N VAL A 84 1.83 -3.42 -0.56
CA VAL A 84 2.77 -4.26 0.19
C VAL A 84 2.50 -5.74 -0.09
N GLU A 85 1.24 -6.15 -0.10
CA GLU A 85 0.86 -7.54 -0.36
C GLU A 85 1.14 -7.94 -1.81
N GLU A 86 0.62 -7.19 -2.80
CA GLU A 86 0.73 -7.58 -4.21
C GLU A 86 2.15 -7.38 -4.78
N LEU A 87 2.75 -6.21 -4.56
CA LEU A 87 4.09 -5.92 -5.09
C LEU A 87 5.16 -6.69 -4.31
N GLY A 88 4.98 -6.84 -3.00
CA GLY A 88 5.87 -7.65 -2.16
C GLY A 88 5.87 -9.11 -2.60
N ALA A 89 4.69 -9.71 -2.76
CA ALA A 89 4.57 -11.09 -3.24
C ALA A 89 5.18 -11.27 -4.64
N LYS A 90 4.93 -10.32 -5.55
CA LYS A 90 5.52 -10.35 -6.89
C LYS A 90 7.05 -10.26 -6.85
N ALA A 91 7.61 -9.39 -6.02
CA ALA A 91 9.05 -9.25 -5.86
C ALA A 91 9.69 -10.53 -5.32
N VAL A 92 9.05 -11.18 -4.34
CA VAL A 92 9.49 -12.48 -3.79
C VAL A 92 9.48 -13.55 -4.89
N GLU A 93 8.40 -13.65 -5.67
CA GLU A 93 8.28 -14.65 -6.73
C GLU A 93 9.35 -14.47 -7.82
N GLU A 94 9.58 -13.24 -8.29
CA GLU A 94 10.64 -12.98 -9.28
C GLU A 94 12.03 -13.29 -8.72
N THR A 95 12.29 -12.97 -7.46
CA THR A 95 13.55 -13.30 -6.79
C THR A 95 13.75 -14.82 -6.69
N ARG A 96 12.70 -15.58 -6.34
CA ARG A 96 12.74 -17.06 -6.33
C ARG A 96 13.08 -17.61 -7.71
N LYS A 97 12.48 -17.09 -8.79
CA LYS A 97 12.79 -17.52 -10.16
C LYS A 97 14.26 -17.34 -10.50
N ILE A 98 14.85 -16.22 -10.10
CA ILE A 98 16.28 -15.94 -10.28
C ILE A 98 17.12 -16.95 -9.50
N PHE A 99 16.81 -17.22 -8.22
CA PHE A 99 17.55 -18.20 -7.42
C PHE A 99 17.47 -19.63 -7.98
N LYS A 100 16.33 -20.03 -8.53
CA LYS A 100 16.21 -21.30 -9.28
C LYS A 100 17.17 -21.33 -10.47
N HIS A 101 17.26 -20.24 -11.24
CA HIS A 101 18.17 -20.11 -12.38
C HIS A 101 19.65 -20.16 -11.95
N MET A 102 19.97 -19.60 -10.78
CA MET A 102 21.30 -19.61 -10.20
C MET A 102 21.65 -20.91 -9.46
N ASN A 103 20.73 -21.88 -9.39
CA ASN A 103 20.86 -23.12 -8.63
C ASN A 103 21.21 -22.90 -7.13
N ARG A 104 20.70 -21.81 -6.53
CA ARG A 104 20.86 -21.48 -5.11
C ARG A 104 19.69 -21.98 -4.28
N ALA A 105 19.56 -23.29 -4.16
CA ALA A 105 18.48 -23.94 -3.42
C ALA A 105 18.48 -23.55 -1.93
N ASP A 106 19.65 -23.31 -1.35
CA ASP A 106 19.84 -22.83 0.02
C ASP A 106 19.10 -21.49 0.28
N LEU A 107 19.01 -20.62 -0.73
CA LEU A 107 18.30 -19.34 -0.61
C LEU A 107 16.79 -19.48 -0.83
N LEU A 108 16.34 -20.54 -1.52
CA LEU A 108 14.91 -20.85 -1.69
C LEU A 108 14.26 -21.39 -0.42
N GLU A 109 15.06 -21.98 0.48
CA GLU A 109 14.61 -22.43 1.80
C GLU A 109 14.40 -21.24 2.77
N VAL A 110 15.19 -20.18 2.62
CA VAL A 110 15.09 -18.97 3.46
C VAL A 110 13.99 -18.04 2.97
N LEU A 111 13.79 -17.95 1.65
CA LEU A 111 12.75 -17.11 1.06
C LEU A 111 11.41 -17.87 1.10
N PRO A 112 10.33 -17.36 1.71
CA PRO A 112 9.07 -18.10 1.81
C PRO A 112 8.39 -18.30 0.44
N GLU A 113 7.59 -19.36 0.29
CA GLU A 113 6.86 -19.69 -0.96
C GLU A 113 5.67 -18.77 -1.22
N THR A 114 5.08 -18.22 -0.18
CA THR A 114 3.98 -17.27 -0.26
C THR A 114 4.10 -16.27 0.87
N CYS A 115 3.89 -14.99 0.58
CA CYS A 115 3.68 -13.95 1.59
C CYS A 115 2.34 -14.10 2.33
N CYS A 116 1.72 -15.28 2.33
CA CYS A 116 0.41 -15.53 2.91
C CYS A 116 0.54 -15.76 4.43
N GLY A 117 1.11 -14.77 5.10
CA GLY A 117 0.83 -14.44 6.49
C GLY A 117 0.25 -13.03 6.44
N THR A 118 -0.97 -12.86 6.95
CA THR A 118 -1.70 -11.58 7.08
C THR A 118 -0.76 -10.38 7.09
N GLY A 119 -1.01 -9.32 6.29
CA GLY A 119 -0.08 -8.20 6.04
C GLY A 119 0.73 -7.62 7.22
N GLN A 120 0.35 -7.91 8.46
CA GLN A 120 1.18 -7.82 9.66
C GLN A 120 2.56 -8.48 9.57
N ASP A 121 2.71 -9.65 8.93
CA ASP A 121 4.00 -10.37 8.88
C ASP A 121 5.01 -9.68 7.95
N LEU A 122 4.55 -9.16 6.81
CA LEU A 122 5.39 -8.37 5.90
C LEU A 122 5.77 -7.01 6.52
N LEU A 123 4.85 -6.36 7.23
CA LEU A 123 5.15 -5.14 7.96
C LEU A 123 6.18 -5.42 9.07
N HIS A 124 6.06 -6.53 9.79
CA HIS A 124 7.04 -6.90 10.81
C HIS A 124 8.43 -7.17 10.20
N ILE A 125 8.51 -7.80 9.03
CA ILE A 125 9.77 -8.03 8.30
C ILE A 125 10.38 -6.71 7.79
N LEU A 126 9.56 -5.80 7.26
CA LEU A 126 10.02 -4.53 6.68
C LEU A 126 10.38 -3.45 7.73
N PHE A 127 9.85 -3.57 8.95
CA PHE A 127 10.09 -2.59 10.04
C PHE A 127 10.98 -3.12 11.18
N SER A 128 11.51 -4.35 11.11
CA SER A 128 12.41 -4.92 12.14
C SER A 128 13.91 -4.78 11.84
N VAL A 129 14.31 -3.94 10.88
CA VAL A 129 15.72 -3.60 10.58
C VAL A 129 15.86 -2.10 10.46
#